data_AF-A0A1H9W1G6-F1
#
_entry.id   AF-A0A1H9W1G6-F1
#
_cell.length_a   1.000
_cell.length_b   1.000
_cell.length_c   1.000
_cell.angle_alpha   90.00
_cell.angle_beta   90.00
_cell.angle_gamma   90.00
#
_symmetry.space_group_name_H-M   'P 1'
#
loop_
_entity.id
_entity.type
_entity.pdbx_description
1 polymer ?
#
loop_
_entity_poly.entity_id
_entity_poly.type
_entity_poly.pdbx_seq_one_letter_code
_entity_poly.pdbx_strand_id
1 'polypeptide(L)'
;MHETAWTSSARHADIVLPATTTLERDDIGAASGDPLMIAMKQLIEPVGQARDDYAIFSGLARLLGTGETFTENRSARDWLAVLYETTRKALAAGGHDAPDFETFWDRGELALPLKPDTGGPARAFREDPDAFPLATPSGRIEIFSDVIDSFGYEDCQGHPRWYPPHADAPGTDPAPLHLVCNQPHQRLHSQLDYGAVSRATKIGGREALRIHPVDAAARGIADGDVVRLFNARGSCLAAAVLSEALRPGVMQLATGAWFEPHDPKAENATCVHGNPNILTRDIGTSQLAQGCTGQLTRVEIERFTDTPPPVRIFEPIRFAHRPFTAPSG
;
A
#
# COMPACT_ATOMS: atom_id res chain seq x y z
N MET A 1 -13.71 10.80 1.92
CA MET A 1 -13.01 9.50 1.96
C MET A 1 -14.04 8.41 2.26
N HIS A 2 -13.97 7.25 1.62
CA HIS A 2 -14.70 6.05 2.04
C HIS A 2 -13.68 5.02 2.50
N GLU A 3 -13.89 4.43 3.67
CA GLU A 3 -12.85 3.65 4.34
C GLU A 3 -13.46 2.70 5.38
N THR A 4 -12.79 1.57 5.59
CA THR A 4 -13.18 0.50 6.52
C THR A 4 -12.75 0.76 7.97
N ALA A 5 -11.73 1.60 8.19
CA ALA A 5 -11.19 1.92 9.50
C ALA A 5 -10.75 3.39 9.63
N TRP A 6 -10.55 3.88 10.86
CA TRP A 6 -10.05 5.24 11.10
C TRP A 6 -8.53 5.36 10.87
N THR A 7 -8.09 5.10 9.64
CA THR A 7 -6.73 5.25 9.15
C THR A 7 -6.24 6.70 9.29
N SER A 8 -4.94 6.93 9.16
CA SER A 8 -4.39 8.30 9.15
C SER A 8 -5.07 9.19 8.12
N SER A 9 -5.30 8.69 6.91
CA SER A 9 -5.98 9.45 5.85
C SER A 9 -7.44 9.73 6.21
N ALA A 10 -8.17 8.75 6.79
CA ALA A 10 -9.55 8.97 7.23
C ALA A 10 -9.64 10.05 8.32
N ARG A 11 -8.64 10.12 9.21
CA ARG A 11 -8.55 11.14 10.27
C ARG A 11 -8.22 12.55 9.75
N HIS A 12 -7.72 12.67 8.52
CA HIS A 12 -7.47 13.96 7.85
C HIS A 12 -8.58 14.35 6.86
N ALA A 13 -9.62 13.53 6.70
CA ALA A 13 -10.72 13.82 5.78
C ALA A 13 -11.81 14.68 6.45
N ASP A 14 -12.41 15.59 5.68
CA ASP A 14 -13.57 16.37 6.13
C ASP A 14 -14.84 15.51 6.26
N ILE A 15 -15.00 14.55 5.34
CA ILE A 15 -16.13 13.64 5.28
C ILE A 15 -15.59 12.21 5.15
N VAL A 16 -16.03 11.34 6.05
CA VAL A 16 -15.74 9.90 6.03
C VAL A 16 -17.04 9.13 5.88
N LEU A 17 -17.09 8.26 4.88
CA LEU A 17 -18.17 7.32 4.64
C LEU A 17 -17.70 5.92 5.08
N PRO A 18 -18.36 5.26 6.05
CA PRO A 18 -17.94 3.95 6.52
C PRO A 18 -18.20 2.89 5.45
N ALA A 19 -17.12 2.27 4.96
CA ALA A 19 -17.17 1.17 3.99
C ALA A 19 -17.13 -0.19 4.69
N THR A 20 -17.74 -1.21 4.09
CA THR A 20 -17.65 -2.59 4.58
C THR A 20 -16.30 -3.23 4.27
N THR A 21 -15.88 -4.19 5.08
CA THR A 21 -14.81 -5.14 4.73
C THR A 21 -15.33 -6.20 3.76
N THR A 22 -14.43 -7.03 3.21
CA THR A 22 -14.80 -8.15 2.34
C THR A 22 -15.60 -9.25 3.06
N LEU A 23 -15.63 -9.27 4.40
CA LEU A 23 -16.41 -10.26 5.16
C LEU A 23 -17.89 -9.87 5.30
N GLU A 24 -18.22 -8.62 4.98
CA GLU A 24 -19.52 -8.00 5.18
C GLU A 24 -20.32 -7.83 3.88
N ARG A 25 -19.82 -8.41 2.77
CA ARG A 25 -20.47 -8.35 1.45
C ARG A 25 -20.19 -9.61 0.63
N ASP A 26 -21.04 -9.83 -0.37
CA ASP A 26 -20.86 -10.83 -1.41
C ASP A 26 -19.92 -10.32 -2.51
N ASP A 27 -19.03 -11.19 -3.00
CA ASP A 27 -18.17 -10.93 -4.16
C ASP A 27 -17.76 -12.25 -4.88
N ILE A 28 -17.01 -12.16 -5.96
CA ILE A 28 -16.33 -13.29 -6.62
C ILE A 28 -14.83 -12.99 -6.76
N GLY A 29 -13.98 -13.95 -6.44
CA GLY A 29 -12.52 -13.77 -6.41
C GLY A 29 -11.79 -14.75 -7.31
N ALA A 30 -10.94 -14.23 -8.21
CA ALA A 30 -9.93 -14.98 -8.96
C ALA A 30 -8.86 -14.03 -9.51
N ALA A 31 -7.61 -14.48 -9.57
CA ALA A 31 -6.52 -13.77 -10.24
C ALA A 31 -5.98 -14.57 -11.44
N SER A 32 -5.19 -13.89 -12.28
CA SER A 32 -4.52 -14.54 -13.40
C SER A 32 -3.53 -15.59 -12.89
N GLY A 33 -3.72 -16.85 -13.31
CA GLY A 33 -2.90 -17.97 -12.87
C GLY A 33 -3.45 -18.70 -11.64
N ASP A 34 -4.55 -18.23 -11.04
CA ASP A 34 -5.21 -18.97 -9.97
C ASP A 34 -5.87 -20.23 -10.51
N PRO A 35 -5.75 -21.37 -9.80
CA PRO A 35 -6.41 -22.61 -10.18
C PRO A 35 -7.91 -22.60 -9.83
N LEU A 36 -8.40 -21.58 -9.12
CA LEU A 36 -9.76 -21.52 -8.58
C LEU A 36 -10.34 -20.12 -8.76
N MET A 37 -11.66 -20.09 -8.98
CA MET A 37 -12.51 -18.94 -8.70
C MET A 37 -13.31 -19.25 -7.44
N ILE A 38 -13.40 -18.30 -6.53
CA ILE A 38 -14.06 -18.45 -5.22
C ILE A 38 -15.29 -17.54 -5.16
N ALA A 39 -16.42 -18.06 -4.68
CA ALA A 39 -17.56 -17.25 -4.27
C ALA A 39 -17.28 -16.67 -2.87
N MET A 40 -16.99 -15.38 -2.81
CA MET A 40 -16.70 -14.68 -1.56
C MET A 40 -18.03 -14.28 -0.90
N LYS A 41 -18.70 -15.25 -0.27
CA LYS A 41 -19.99 -15.03 0.40
C LYS A 41 -19.84 -14.11 1.61
N GLN A 42 -20.81 -13.25 1.82
CA GLN A 42 -20.97 -12.46 3.03
C GLN A 42 -20.98 -13.39 4.25
N LEU A 43 -20.10 -13.12 5.22
CA LEU A 43 -19.94 -13.93 6.43
C LEU A 43 -20.61 -13.29 7.66
N ILE A 44 -20.65 -11.96 7.70
CA ILE A 44 -21.31 -11.19 8.77
C ILE A 44 -22.14 -10.05 8.17
N GLU A 45 -23.12 -9.54 8.92
CA GLU A 45 -23.81 -8.31 8.56
C GLU A 45 -22.89 -7.08 8.61
N PRO A 46 -23.11 -6.06 7.77
CA PRO A 46 -22.38 -4.80 7.85
C PRO A 46 -22.38 -4.21 9.26
N VAL A 47 -21.20 -3.86 9.75
CA VAL A 47 -21.04 -3.36 11.12
C VAL A 47 -21.46 -1.90 11.22
N GLY A 48 -22.37 -1.63 12.16
CA GLY A 48 -22.84 -0.26 12.44
C GLY A 48 -23.65 0.32 11.29
N GLN A 49 -23.13 1.36 10.64
CA GLN A 49 -23.76 2.02 9.48
C GLN A 49 -22.92 1.85 8.21
N ALA A 50 -21.96 0.93 8.21
CA ALA A 50 -21.14 0.64 7.06
C ALA A 50 -22.01 0.19 5.88
N ARG A 51 -21.58 0.58 4.67
CA ARG A 51 -22.18 0.16 3.40
C ARG A 51 -21.06 -0.27 2.47
N ASP A 52 -21.29 -1.26 1.61
CA ASP A 52 -20.31 -1.58 0.57
C ASP A 52 -20.13 -0.40 -0.40
N ASP A 53 -18.99 -0.38 -1.08
CA ASP A 53 -18.62 0.71 -1.97
C ASP A 53 -19.66 0.90 -3.08
N TYR A 54 -20.22 -0.19 -3.62
CA TYR A 54 -21.28 -0.13 -4.64
C TYR A 54 -22.52 0.61 -4.12
N ALA A 55 -22.97 0.30 -2.91
CA ALA A 55 -24.10 0.98 -2.26
C ALA A 55 -23.81 2.45 -1.96
N ILE A 56 -22.58 2.78 -1.53
CA ILE A 56 -22.13 4.17 -1.32
C ILE A 56 -22.23 4.96 -2.63
N PHE A 57 -21.60 4.47 -3.70
CA PHE A 57 -21.59 5.17 -4.99
C PHE A 57 -22.96 5.18 -5.67
N SER A 58 -23.77 4.13 -5.50
CA SER A 58 -25.18 4.12 -5.94
C SER A 58 -26.03 5.17 -5.22
N GLY A 59 -25.74 5.44 -3.95
CA GLY A 59 -26.37 6.54 -3.21
C GLY A 59 -26.00 7.90 -3.79
N LEU A 60 -24.70 8.13 -4.04
CA LEU A 60 -24.20 9.37 -4.64
C LEU A 60 -24.76 9.59 -6.05
N ALA A 61 -24.77 8.56 -6.90
CA ALA A 61 -25.32 8.65 -8.25
C ALA A 61 -26.81 9.03 -8.25
N ARG A 62 -27.60 8.51 -7.29
CA ARG A 62 -29.01 8.90 -7.13
C ARG A 62 -29.17 10.37 -6.74
N LEU A 63 -28.32 10.89 -5.86
CA LEU A 63 -28.31 12.33 -5.52
C LEU A 63 -27.95 13.21 -6.74
N LEU A 64 -27.10 12.70 -7.63
CA LEU A 64 -26.70 13.38 -8.87
C LEU A 64 -27.70 13.16 -10.03
N GLY A 65 -28.80 12.43 -9.83
CA GLY A 65 -29.78 12.14 -10.87
C GLY A 65 -29.32 11.11 -11.94
N THR A 66 -28.22 10.38 -11.69
CA THR A 66 -27.63 9.39 -12.61
C THR A 66 -27.70 7.96 -12.10
N GLY A 67 -28.54 7.70 -11.08
CA GLY A 67 -28.63 6.41 -10.41
C GLY A 67 -28.93 5.24 -11.35
N GLU A 68 -29.90 5.39 -12.26
CA GLU A 68 -30.26 4.32 -13.21
C GLU A 68 -29.10 3.99 -14.16
N THR A 69 -28.42 5.02 -14.67
CA THR A 69 -27.24 4.84 -15.54
C THR A 69 -26.08 4.20 -14.80
N PHE A 70 -25.78 4.64 -13.58
CA PHE A 70 -24.67 4.10 -12.79
C PHE A 70 -24.89 2.64 -12.42
N THR A 71 -26.10 2.30 -11.96
CA THR A 71 -26.43 0.94 -11.51
C THR A 71 -26.80 0.02 -12.66
N GLU A 72 -27.12 0.57 -13.83
CA GLU A 72 -27.85 -0.09 -14.91
C GLU A 72 -29.11 -0.84 -14.41
N ASN A 73 -29.75 -0.31 -13.36
CA ASN A 73 -30.87 -0.93 -12.66
C ASN A 73 -30.56 -2.33 -12.08
N ARG A 74 -29.31 -2.61 -11.73
CA ARG A 74 -28.85 -3.86 -11.12
C ARG A 74 -28.49 -3.70 -9.65
N SER A 75 -28.71 -4.75 -8.87
CA SER A 75 -28.12 -4.89 -7.53
C SER A 75 -26.66 -5.38 -7.62
N ALA A 76 -25.93 -5.35 -6.50
CA ALA A 76 -24.60 -5.94 -6.43
C ALA A 76 -24.62 -7.44 -6.81
N ARG A 77 -25.63 -8.21 -6.35
CA ARG A 77 -25.78 -9.62 -6.70
C ARG A 77 -26.01 -9.84 -8.19
N ASP A 78 -26.82 -8.99 -8.83
CA ASP A 78 -27.04 -9.07 -10.28
C ASP A 78 -25.74 -8.82 -11.05
N TRP A 79 -24.90 -7.89 -10.58
CA TRP A 79 -23.57 -7.66 -11.16
C TRP A 79 -22.66 -8.88 -11.04
N LEU A 80 -22.65 -9.59 -9.91
CA LEU A 80 -21.86 -10.81 -9.75
C LEU A 80 -22.26 -11.87 -10.78
N ALA A 81 -23.57 -12.07 -11.02
CA ALA A 81 -24.06 -12.99 -12.04
C ALA A 81 -23.63 -12.58 -13.46
N VAL A 82 -23.70 -11.28 -13.79
CA VAL A 82 -23.25 -10.74 -15.09
C VAL A 82 -21.75 -10.94 -15.30
N LEU A 83 -20.93 -10.64 -14.28
CA LEU A 83 -19.48 -10.78 -14.35
C LEU A 83 -19.07 -12.26 -14.50
N TYR A 84 -19.68 -13.14 -13.70
CA TYR A 84 -19.47 -14.59 -13.77
C TYR A 84 -19.79 -15.17 -15.15
N GLU A 85 -20.82 -14.66 -15.84
CA GLU A 85 -21.22 -15.15 -17.16
C GLU A 85 -20.10 -15.06 -18.20
N THR A 86 -19.20 -14.08 -18.08
CA THR A 86 -18.02 -13.96 -18.96
C THR A 86 -17.10 -15.17 -18.79
N THR A 87 -16.81 -15.53 -17.54
CA THR A 87 -16.00 -16.70 -17.19
C THR A 87 -16.70 -17.99 -17.61
N ARG A 88 -18.00 -18.13 -17.31
CA ARG A 88 -18.80 -19.31 -17.70
C ARG A 88 -18.77 -19.56 -19.20
N LYS A 89 -18.96 -18.52 -20.02
CA LYS A 89 -18.90 -18.64 -21.50
C LYS A 89 -17.52 -19.08 -21.97
N ALA A 90 -16.44 -18.54 -21.39
CA ALA A 90 -15.08 -18.93 -21.73
C ALA A 90 -14.79 -20.39 -21.37
N LEU A 91 -15.22 -20.84 -20.19
CA LEU A 91 -15.09 -22.23 -19.75
C LEU A 91 -15.87 -23.19 -20.65
N ALA A 92 -17.13 -22.85 -20.95
CA ALA A 92 -17.98 -23.65 -21.82
C ALA A 92 -17.39 -23.78 -23.24
N ALA A 93 -16.89 -22.67 -23.81
CA ALA A 93 -16.23 -22.68 -25.11
C ALA A 93 -14.94 -23.51 -25.12
N GLY A 94 -14.24 -23.59 -23.99
CA GLY A 94 -13.06 -24.45 -23.80
C GLY A 94 -13.39 -25.92 -23.47
N GLY A 95 -14.66 -26.28 -23.33
CA GLY A 95 -15.07 -27.64 -22.95
C GLY A 95 -14.79 -27.99 -21.48
N HIS A 96 -14.69 -26.98 -20.62
CA HIS A 96 -14.50 -27.13 -19.18
C HIS A 96 -15.82 -27.12 -18.42
N ASP A 97 -15.81 -27.52 -17.14
CA ASP A 97 -16.97 -27.37 -16.26
C ASP A 97 -17.37 -25.89 -16.18
N ALA A 98 -18.64 -25.61 -16.46
CA ALA A 98 -19.15 -24.25 -16.63
C ALA A 98 -20.57 -24.15 -16.05
N PRO A 99 -20.72 -24.37 -14.72
CA PRO A 99 -22.03 -24.33 -14.07
C PRO A 99 -22.68 -22.95 -14.21
N ASP A 100 -24.00 -22.86 -14.08
CA ASP A 100 -24.66 -21.56 -13.94
C ASP A 100 -24.25 -20.86 -12.64
N PHE A 101 -24.59 -19.57 -12.52
CA PHE A 101 -24.16 -18.75 -11.39
C PHE A 101 -24.61 -19.30 -10.05
N GLU A 102 -25.87 -19.73 -9.92
CA GLU A 102 -26.41 -20.24 -8.66
C GLU A 102 -25.76 -21.56 -8.26
N THR A 103 -25.46 -22.44 -9.22
CA THR A 103 -24.72 -23.68 -8.97
C THR A 103 -23.29 -23.40 -8.52
N PHE A 104 -22.59 -22.46 -9.17
CA PHE A 104 -21.26 -22.01 -8.72
C PHE A 104 -21.33 -21.41 -7.31
N TRP A 105 -22.32 -20.54 -7.08
CA TRP A 105 -22.53 -19.87 -5.81
C TRP A 105 -22.76 -20.88 -4.68
N ASP A 106 -23.61 -21.88 -4.89
CA ASP A 106 -23.84 -22.95 -3.91
C ASP A 106 -22.56 -23.73 -3.61
N ARG A 107 -21.83 -24.16 -4.66
CA ARG A 107 -20.55 -24.88 -4.54
C ARG A 107 -19.47 -24.10 -3.78
N GLY A 108 -19.46 -22.77 -3.92
CA GLY A 108 -18.49 -21.90 -3.25
C GLY A 108 -17.16 -21.73 -3.99
N GLU A 109 -16.80 -22.65 -4.87
CA GLU A 109 -15.60 -22.58 -5.70
C GLU A 109 -15.80 -23.24 -7.07
N LEU A 110 -14.95 -22.85 -8.03
CA LEU A 110 -14.90 -23.38 -9.39
C LEU A 110 -13.45 -23.56 -9.82
N ALA A 111 -13.10 -24.76 -10.27
CA ALA A 111 -11.78 -25.02 -10.84
C ALA A 111 -11.60 -24.30 -12.17
N LEU A 112 -10.50 -23.56 -12.30
CA LEU A 112 -10.12 -22.86 -13.52
C LEU A 112 -9.03 -23.64 -14.28
N PRO A 113 -9.11 -23.72 -15.61
CA PRO A 113 -8.08 -24.36 -16.41
C PRO A 113 -6.80 -23.53 -16.36
N LEU A 114 -5.71 -24.16 -15.91
CA LEU A 114 -4.38 -23.55 -15.98
C LEU A 114 -3.75 -23.79 -17.35
N LYS A 115 -3.20 -22.72 -17.93
CA LYS A 115 -2.35 -22.86 -19.11
C LYS A 115 -1.01 -23.48 -18.68
N PRO A 116 -0.44 -24.41 -19.46
CA PRO A 116 0.92 -24.87 -19.23
C PRO A 116 1.89 -23.69 -19.21
N ASP A 117 2.84 -23.70 -18.29
CA ASP A 117 3.93 -22.73 -18.31
C ASP A 117 4.86 -23.06 -19.48
N THR A 118 4.78 -22.25 -20.52
CA THR A 118 5.61 -22.35 -21.72
C THR A 118 6.83 -21.43 -21.65
N GLY A 119 7.08 -20.76 -20.52
CA GLY A 119 8.08 -19.70 -20.38
C GLY A 119 7.69 -18.37 -21.04
N GLY A 120 6.48 -18.30 -21.62
CA GLY A 120 5.85 -17.08 -22.10
C GLY A 120 6.64 -16.34 -23.20
N PRO A 121 6.39 -15.03 -23.35
CA PRO A 121 7.01 -14.20 -24.40
C PRO A 121 8.55 -14.22 -24.35
N ALA A 122 9.14 -14.33 -23.15
CA ALA A 122 10.59 -14.36 -22.99
C ALA A 122 11.22 -15.62 -23.63
N ARG A 123 10.58 -16.79 -23.47
CA ARG A 123 11.05 -18.02 -24.11
C ARG A 123 10.85 -17.99 -25.61
N ALA A 124 9.70 -17.51 -26.08
CA ALA A 124 9.42 -17.37 -27.50
C ALA A 124 10.44 -16.48 -28.21
N PHE A 125 10.74 -15.29 -27.65
CA PHE A 125 11.78 -14.40 -28.17
C PHE A 125 13.18 -15.04 -28.14
N ARG A 126 13.50 -15.81 -27.09
CA ARG A 126 14.79 -16.53 -27.00
C ARG A 126 14.94 -17.59 -28.10
N GLU A 127 13.85 -18.27 -28.45
CA GLU A 127 13.85 -19.37 -29.41
C GLU A 127 13.80 -18.89 -30.87
N ASP A 128 13.00 -17.86 -31.15
CA ASP A 128 12.90 -17.25 -32.48
C ASP A 128 12.60 -15.73 -32.35
N PRO A 129 13.65 -14.88 -32.24
CA PRO A 129 13.47 -13.45 -32.05
C PRO A 129 12.96 -12.71 -33.30
N ASP A 130 13.05 -13.31 -34.48
CA ASP A 130 12.58 -12.69 -35.72
C ASP A 130 11.07 -12.95 -35.91
N ALA A 131 10.57 -14.14 -35.51
CA ALA A 131 9.14 -14.43 -35.48
C ALA A 131 8.43 -13.81 -34.26
N PHE A 132 9.12 -13.68 -33.12
CA PHE A 132 8.58 -13.14 -31.87
C PHE A 132 9.39 -11.93 -31.37
N PRO A 133 9.46 -10.83 -32.13
CA PRO A 133 10.23 -9.66 -31.74
C PRO A 133 9.65 -8.98 -30.48
N LEU A 134 10.52 -8.29 -29.73
CA LEU A 134 10.08 -7.45 -28.61
C LEU A 134 9.38 -6.18 -29.12
N ALA A 135 8.56 -5.58 -28.26
CA ALA A 135 7.89 -4.30 -28.54
C ALA A 135 8.83 -3.09 -28.38
N THR A 136 10.01 -3.16 -29.00
CA THR A 136 11.02 -2.09 -29.07
C THR A 136 11.21 -1.65 -30.52
N PRO A 137 11.72 -0.43 -30.79
CA PRO A 137 12.01 0.02 -32.16
C PRO A 137 12.83 -0.97 -32.99
N SER A 138 13.81 -1.64 -32.39
CA SER A 138 14.65 -2.65 -33.05
C SER A 138 14.07 -4.06 -33.09
N GLY A 139 12.99 -4.34 -32.36
CA GLY A 139 12.50 -5.70 -32.11
C GLY A 139 13.37 -6.53 -31.15
N ARG A 140 14.41 -5.93 -30.56
CA ARG A 140 15.41 -6.59 -29.70
C ARG A 140 15.57 -5.87 -28.36
N ILE A 141 16.39 -6.43 -27.46
CA ILE A 141 16.79 -5.75 -26.21
C ILE A 141 17.75 -4.61 -26.58
N GLU A 142 17.36 -3.38 -26.27
CA GLU A 142 18.13 -2.18 -26.58
C GLU A 142 19.08 -1.84 -25.42
N ILE A 143 20.36 -2.20 -25.57
CA ILE A 143 21.41 -1.79 -24.63
C ILE A 143 21.62 -0.26 -24.70
N PHE A 144 21.44 0.30 -25.89
CA PHE A 144 21.35 1.73 -26.15
C PHE A 144 20.01 2.03 -26.81
N SER A 145 19.25 2.98 -26.29
CA SER A 145 17.97 3.44 -26.83
C SER A 145 18.13 4.85 -27.41
N ASP A 146 18.12 4.94 -28.75
CA ASP A 146 18.13 6.21 -29.48
C ASP A 146 16.93 7.10 -29.10
N VAL A 147 15.79 6.47 -28.79
CA VAL A 147 14.58 7.17 -28.36
C VAL A 147 14.83 7.92 -27.05
N ILE A 148 15.38 7.25 -26.04
CA ILE A 148 15.67 7.88 -24.74
C ILE A 148 16.78 8.94 -24.90
N ASP A 149 17.83 8.64 -25.66
CA ASP A 149 18.92 9.59 -25.88
C ASP A 149 18.44 10.89 -26.55
N SER A 150 17.47 10.78 -27.46
CA SER A 150 16.89 11.93 -28.17
C SER A 150 16.17 12.93 -27.25
N PHE A 151 15.78 12.54 -26.03
CA PHE A 151 15.13 13.45 -25.08
C PHE A 151 16.11 14.43 -24.43
N GLY A 152 17.42 14.13 -24.46
CA GLY A 152 18.44 15.04 -23.92
C GLY A 152 18.40 15.22 -22.39
N TYR A 153 17.84 14.25 -21.65
CA TYR A 153 17.80 14.31 -20.18
C TYR A 153 19.17 14.04 -19.56
N GLU A 154 19.57 14.88 -18.60
CA GLU A 154 20.84 14.73 -17.88
C GLU A 154 20.85 13.53 -16.91
N ASP A 155 19.69 13.18 -16.36
CA ASP A 155 19.49 12.16 -15.32
C ASP A 155 18.90 10.84 -15.85
N CYS A 156 18.74 10.71 -17.17
CA CYS A 156 18.30 9.48 -17.82
C CYS A 156 18.68 9.47 -19.32
N GLN A 157 19.90 9.06 -19.62
CA GLN A 157 20.44 9.01 -20.98
C GLN A 157 20.24 7.64 -21.65
N GLY A 158 20.59 7.51 -22.94
CA GLY A 158 20.25 6.35 -23.78
C GLY A 158 20.77 4.97 -23.35
N HIS A 159 21.61 4.85 -22.33
CA HIS A 159 22.09 3.56 -21.82
C HIS A 159 22.28 3.59 -20.30
N PRO A 160 22.33 2.42 -19.62
CA PRO A 160 22.59 2.35 -18.18
C PRO A 160 23.93 3.00 -17.80
N ARG A 161 23.90 3.83 -16.75
CA ARG A 161 25.07 4.55 -16.22
C ARG A 161 24.95 4.67 -14.71
N TRP A 162 26.08 4.90 -14.06
CA TRP A 162 26.08 5.35 -12.67
C TRP A 162 25.77 6.85 -12.63
N TYR A 163 24.69 7.21 -11.95
CA TYR A 163 24.38 8.58 -11.57
C TYR A 163 24.60 8.71 -10.07
N PRO A 164 25.24 9.80 -9.60
CA PRO A 164 25.32 10.04 -8.17
C PRO A 164 23.88 10.13 -7.61
N PRO A 165 23.62 9.57 -6.41
CA PRO A 165 22.32 9.75 -5.78
C PRO A 165 22.08 11.25 -5.58
N HIS A 166 20.83 11.68 -5.73
CA HIS A 166 20.45 13.07 -5.42
C HIS A 166 20.99 13.44 -4.03
N ALA A 167 21.87 14.44 -3.99
CA ALA A 167 22.39 14.93 -2.73
C ALA A 167 21.21 15.42 -1.88
N ASP A 168 21.16 15.01 -0.62
CA ASP A 168 20.30 15.61 0.41
C ASP A 168 20.79 17.05 0.70
N ALA A 169 20.76 17.94 -0.30
CA ALA A 169 21.39 19.27 -0.31
C ALA A 169 22.91 19.31 0.03
N PRO A 170 23.71 20.18 -0.60
CA PRO A 170 25.08 20.40 -0.14
C PRO A 170 25.08 21.13 1.22
N GLY A 171 25.60 20.48 2.27
CA GLY A 171 26.29 21.20 3.36
C GLY A 171 25.78 21.09 4.81
N THR A 172 24.69 20.37 5.13
CA THR A 172 24.13 20.45 6.50
C THR A 172 23.52 19.17 7.10
N ASP A 173 23.66 17.96 6.55
CA ASP A 173 22.98 16.79 7.16
C ASP A 173 23.88 15.98 8.12
N PRO A 174 23.67 16.05 9.45
CA PRO A 174 24.36 15.26 10.46
C PRO A 174 23.87 13.80 10.53
N ALA A 175 23.15 13.31 9.53
CA ALA A 175 22.54 11.97 9.48
C ALA A 175 23.44 10.89 8.81
N PRO A 176 24.28 10.16 9.55
CA PRO A 176 25.21 9.20 8.94
C PRO A 176 24.54 7.87 8.58
N LEU A 177 23.33 7.59 9.08
CA LEU A 177 22.73 6.26 8.96
C LEU A 177 21.77 6.18 7.77
N HIS A 178 21.85 5.07 7.04
CA HIS A 178 20.88 4.73 6.01
C HIS A 178 19.67 4.04 6.63
N LEU A 179 18.47 4.53 6.36
CA LEU A 179 17.22 3.88 6.73
C LEU A 179 16.60 3.20 5.51
N VAL A 180 16.34 1.90 5.64
CA VAL A 180 15.59 1.10 4.67
C VAL A 180 14.13 1.05 5.09
N CYS A 181 13.27 1.64 4.27
CA CYS A 181 11.82 1.68 4.44
C CYS A 181 11.16 0.56 3.64
N ASN A 182 11.33 -0.69 4.07
CA ASN A 182 10.81 -1.86 3.35
C ASN A 182 9.30 -2.09 3.54
N GLN A 183 8.75 -3.04 2.78
CA GLN A 183 7.40 -3.55 3.04
C GLN A 183 7.36 -4.36 4.34
N PRO A 184 6.30 -4.19 5.16
CA PRO A 184 6.14 -4.93 6.41
C PRO A 184 5.86 -6.42 6.16
N HIS A 185 6.29 -7.28 7.08
CA HIS A 185 6.05 -8.72 7.01
C HIS A 185 4.71 -9.11 7.67
N GLN A 186 4.26 -8.34 8.66
CA GLN A 186 3.12 -8.68 9.53
C GLN A 186 1.79 -8.04 9.11
N ARG A 187 1.79 -7.33 7.97
CA ARG A 187 0.63 -6.64 7.40
C ARG A 187 0.86 -6.41 5.91
N LEU A 188 -0.21 -6.14 5.18
CA LEU A 188 -0.15 -5.72 3.78
C LEU A 188 -0.17 -4.19 3.73
N HIS A 189 0.98 -3.56 3.49
CA HIS A 189 1.13 -2.10 3.58
C HIS A 189 0.59 -1.56 4.92
N SER A 190 -0.42 -0.68 4.90
CA SER A 190 -1.10 -0.17 6.10
C SER A 190 -2.37 -0.93 6.48
N GLN A 191 -2.79 -1.92 5.68
CA GLN A 191 -4.00 -2.68 5.96
C GLN A 191 -3.81 -3.47 7.25
N LEU A 192 -4.85 -3.46 8.09
CA LEU A 192 -4.87 -4.16 9.37
C LEU A 192 -3.72 -3.76 10.32
N ASP A 193 -3.22 -2.53 10.27
CA ASP A 193 -2.22 -2.07 11.24
C ASP A 193 -2.76 -2.08 12.69
N TYR A 194 -4.08 -1.93 12.84
CA TYR A 194 -4.82 -2.13 14.10
C TYR A 194 -5.03 -3.61 14.47
N GLY A 195 -4.77 -4.54 13.54
CA GLY A 195 -4.97 -5.97 13.71
C GLY A 195 -3.95 -6.60 14.67
N ALA A 196 -4.34 -7.72 15.27
CA ALA A 196 -3.53 -8.39 16.30
C ALA A 196 -2.14 -8.79 15.80
N VAL A 197 -2.01 -9.26 14.55
CA VAL A 197 -0.73 -9.68 13.96
C VAL A 197 0.25 -8.51 13.81
N SER A 198 -0.20 -7.35 13.30
CA SER A 198 0.64 -6.14 13.24
C SER A 198 1.04 -5.71 14.66
N ARG A 199 0.06 -5.58 15.56
CA ARG A 199 0.27 -5.07 16.92
C ARG A 199 1.18 -5.95 17.78
N ALA A 200 1.22 -7.26 17.54
CA ALA A 200 2.07 -8.19 18.29
C ALA A 200 3.57 -7.93 18.15
N THR A 201 3.99 -7.25 17.08
CA THR A 201 5.41 -6.92 16.84
C THR A 201 5.81 -5.53 17.31
N LYS A 202 4.84 -4.71 17.74
CA LYS A 202 5.07 -3.35 18.21
C LYS A 202 5.43 -3.36 19.69
N ILE A 203 6.40 -2.54 20.09
CA ILE A 203 6.83 -2.39 21.50
C ILE A 203 6.29 -1.07 22.02
N GLY A 204 5.49 -1.10 23.10
CA GLY A 204 4.82 0.11 23.61
C GLY A 204 3.92 0.77 22.55
N GLY A 205 3.34 -0.02 21.64
CA GLY A 205 2.51 0.43 20.54
C GLY A 205 3.27 1.03 19.35
N ARG A 206 4.61 1.08 19.38
CA ARG A 206 5.45 1.67 18.33
C ARG A 206 6.01 0.62 17.38
N GLU A 207 6.20 1.03 16.13
CA GLU A 207 6.85 0.20 15.13
C GLU A 207 8.29 -0.16 15.54
N ALA A 208 8.70 -1.40 15.26
CA ALA A 208 10.01 -1.90 15.58
C ALA A 208 11.07 -1.41 14.58
N LEU A 209 12.03 -0.65 15.06
CA LEU A 209 13.23 -0.25 14.32
C LEU A 209 14.33 -1.27 14.56
N ARG A 210 14.79 -1.93 13.50
CA ARG A 210 15.99 -2.77 13.58
C ARG A 210 17.25 -1.92 13.41
N ILE A 211 18.20 -2.09 14.32
CA ILE A 211 19.49 -1.38 14.35
C ILE A 211 20.62 -2.34 14.74
N HIS A 212 21.81 -2.16 14.16
CA HIS A 212 22.97 -2.98 14.51
C HIS A 212 23.49 -2.65 15.93
N PRO A 213 23.92 -3.63 16.74
CA PRO A 213 24.39 -3.39 18.11
C PRO A 213 25.51 -2.35 18.22
N VAL A 214 26.43 -2.29 17.25
CA VAL A 214 27.51 -1.28 17.21
C VAL A 214 26.98 0.15 17.10
N ASP A 215 26.00 0.39 16.23
CA ASP A 215 25.43 1.74 16.02
C ASP A 215 24.58 2.16 17.21
N ALA A 216 23.89 1.19 17.83
CA ALA A 216 23.11 1.40 19.05
C ALA A 216 24.01 1.72 20.25
N ALA A 217 25.09 0.95 20.46
CA ALA A 217 26.06 1.18 21.53
C ALA A 217 26.73 2.55 21.42
N ALA A 218 27.09 2.98 20.20
CA ALA A 218 27.65 4.30 19.95
C ALA A 218 26.73 5.46 20.35
N ARG A 219 25.42 5.20 20.51
CA ARG A 219 24.38 6.17 20.87
C ARG A 219 23.73 5.89 22.22
N GLY A 220 24.24 4.92 22.98
CA GLY A 220 23.68 4.52 24.27
C GLY A 220 22.23 4.00 24.18
N ILE A 221 21.90 3.31 23.08
CA ILE A 221 20.58 2.70 22.84
C ILE A 221 20.64 1.22 23.22
N ALA A 222 19.73 0.78 24.07
CA ALA A 222 19.51 -0.62 24.42
C ALA A 222 18.33 -1.23 23.63
N ASP A 223 18.24 -2.55 23.67
CA ASP A 223 17.09 -3.26 23.08
C ASP A 223 15.78 -2.88 23.79
N GLY A 224 14.74 -2.60 23.03
CA GLY A 224 13.44 -2.14 23.52
C GLY A 224 13.34 -0.65 23.83
N ASP A 225 14.44 0.11 23.79
CA ASP A 225 14.40 1.55 24.03
C ASP A 225 13.52 2.26 22.99
N VAL A 226 12.77 3.28 23.45
CA VAL A 226 12.13 4.21 22.52
C VAL A 226 13.21 5.13 21.97
N VAL A 227 13.21 5.27 20.65
CA VAL A 227 14.20 6.05 19.89
C VAL A 227 13.50 7.05 19.01
N ARG A 228 14.13 8.20 18.78
CA ARG A 228 13.69 9.20 17.81
C ARG A 228 14.59 9.14 16.58
N LEU A 229 14.01 8.85 15.43
CA LEU A 229 14.66 9.00 14.12
C LEU A 229 14.32 10.36 13.56
N PHE A 230 15.29 11.05 12.97
CA PHE A 230 15.06 12.39 12.45
C PHE A 230 16.01 12.79 11.32
N ASN A 231 15.55 13.74 10.52
CA ASN A 231 16.35 14.52 9.57
C ASN A 231 15.68 15.89 9.37
N ALA A 232 16.13 16.67 8.39
CA ALA A 232 15.57 18.00 8.11
C ALA A 232 14.07 18.01 7.71
N ARG A 233 13.48 16.86 7.35
CA ARG A 233 12.07 16.77 6.91
C ARG A 233 11.10 16.50 8.06
N GLY A 234 11.56 15.86 9.12
CA GLY A 234 10.72 15.51 10.26
C GLY A 234 11.32 14.43 11.14
N SER A 235 10.49 13.87 12.02
CA SER A 235 10.89 12.79 12.92
C SER A 235 9.81 11.76 13.18
N CYS A 236 10.21 10.56 13.59
CA CYS A 236 9.30 9.58 14.15
C CYS A 236 9.90 8.90 15.37
N LEU A 237 9.02 8.42 16.26
CA LEU A 237 9.39 7.54 17.36
C LEU A 237 9.20 6.09 16.92
N ALA A 238 10.15 5.25 17.30
CA ALA A 238 10.11 3.81 17.11
C ALA A 238 10.66 3.11 18.37
N ALA A 239 10.59 1.79 18.42
CA ALA A 239 11.25 1.00 19.45
C ALA A 239 12.45 0.24 18.85
N ALA A 240 13.62 0.36 19.47
CA ALA A 240 14.83 -0.29 19.01
C ALA A 240 14.76 -1.81 19.19
N VAL A 241 15.14 -2.55 18.15
CA VAL A 241 15.36 -3.99 18.15
C VAL A 241 16.76 -4.24 17.62
N LEU A 242 17.66 -4.67 18.51
CA LEU A 242 19.06 -4.90 18.15
C LEU A 242 19.17 -6.14 17.25
N SER A 243 19.89 -6.01 16.13
CA SER A 243 20.01 -7.10 15.16
C SER A 243 21.33 -7.04 14.38
N GLU A 244 22.12 -8.10 14.46
CA GLU A 244 23.36 -8.28 13.67
C GLU A 244 23.11 -8.64 12.20
N ALA A 245 21.85 -8.88 11.82
CA ALA A 245 21.46 -9.18 10.44
C ALA A 245 21.47 -7.93 9.52
N LEU A 246 21.67 -6.74 10.10
CA LEU A 246 21.87 -5.49 9.35
C LEU A 246 23.36 -5.16 9.30
N ARG A 247 23.80 -4.53 8.21
CA ARG A 247 25.16 -3.96 8.15
C ARG A 247 25.25 -2.76 9.13
N PRO A 248 26.37 -2.56 9.84
CA PRO A 248 26.63 -1.31 10.55
C PRO A 248 26.46 -0.08 9.65
N GLY A 249 25.82 0.98 10.16
CA GLY A 249 25.42 2.16 9.41
C GLY A 249 24.08 2.03 8.69
N VAL A 250 23.41 0.88 8.77
CA VAL A 250 22.10 0.62 8.13
C VAL A 250 21.07 0.24 9.18
N MET A 251 19.92 0.91 9.12
CA MET A 251 18.74 0.64 9.93
C MET A 251 17.56 0.24 9.05
N GLN A 252 16.57 -0.41 9.65
CA GLN A 252 15.38 -0.87 8.95
C GLN A 252 14.12 -0.54 9.76
N LEU A 253 13.19 0.19 9.15
CA LEU A 253 11.87 0.49 9.69
C LEU A 253 10.82 0.26 8.62
N ALA A 254 9.93 -0.71 8.81
CA ALA A 254 8.95 -1.06 7.80
C ALA A 254 7.91 0.06 7.61
N THR A 255 7.48 0.26 6.36
CA THR A 255 6.37 1.15 6.00
C THR A 255 5.03 0.60 6.52
N GLY A 256 3.98 1.43 6.45
CA GLY A 256 2.61 0.99 6.71
C GLY A 256 2.07 1.28 8.12
N ALA A 257 2.94 1.62 9.09
CA ALA A 257 2.46 2.11 10.38
C ALA A 257 1.62 3.39 10.16
N TRP A 258 0.42 3.46 10.73
CA TRP A 258 -0.45 4.62 10.58
C TRP A 258 0.22 5.86 11.18
N PHE A 259 0.36 6.92 10.38
CA PHE A 259 0.87 8.20 10.84
C PHE A 259 0.00 8.80 11.96
N GLU A 260 0.65 9.15 13.07
CA GLU A 260 0.03 9.83 14.21
C GLU A 260 0.95 10.98 14.66
N PRO A 261 0.62 12.24 14.36
CA PRO A 261 1.44 13.37 14.80
C PRO A 261 1.29 13.61 16.30
N HIS A 262 2.41 13.83 17.00
CA HIS A 262 2.39 14.22 18.42
C HIS A 262 1.62 15.52 18.65
N ASP A 263 1.93 16.53 17.84
CA ASP A 263 1.20 17.79 17.75
C ASP A 263 0.79 18.00 16.29
N PRO A 264 -0.52 17.92 15.96
CA PRO A 264 -1.00 18.10 14.59
C PRO A 264 -0.86 19.55 14.08
N LYS A 265 -0.52 20.52 14.94
CA LYS A 265 -0.31 21.92 14.58
C LYS A 265 1.16 22.31 14.47
N ALA A 266 2.08 21.40 14.78
CA ALA A 266 3.51 21.67 14.68
C ALA A 266 3.93 21.83 13.21
N GLU A 267 4.84 22.78 12.96
CA GLU A 267 5.45 22.96 11.64
C GLU A 267 6.27 21.72 11.23
N ASN A 268 7.02 21.15 12.17
CA ASN A 268 7.74 19.88 12.01
C ASN A 268 7.11 18.82 12.92
N ALA A 269 6.28 17.96 12.34
CA ALA A 269 5.61 16.91 13.09
C ALA A 269 6.57 15.80 13.52
N THR A 270 6.31 15.22 14.70
CA THR A 270 6.88 13.93 15.10
C THR A 270 5.80 12.87 15.04
N CYS A 271 5.98 11.84 14.22
CA CYS A 271 5.09 10.69 14.22
C CYS A 271 5.36 9.83 15.46
N VAL A 272 4.39 9.68 16.37
CA VAL A 272 4.58 8.93 17.62
C VAL A 272 4.53 7.40 17.44
N HIS A 273 3.98 6.94 16.32
CA HIS A 273 3.73 5.52 16.05
C HIS A 273 4.87 4.82 15.28
N GLY A 274 5.63 5.57 14.48
CA GLY A 274 6.76 5.03 13.71
C GLY A 274 6.50 4.88 12.21
N ASN A 275 5.74 5.81 11.60
CA ASN A 275 5.63 5.86 10.14
C ASN A 275 6.94 6.44 9.54
N PRO A 276 7.71 5.67 8.74
CA PRO A 276 8.99 6.14 8.21
C PRO A 276 8.85 7.14 7.06
N ASN A 277 7.68 7.26 6.41
CA ASN A 277 7.52 8.15 5.24
C ASN A 277 7.63 9.64 5.61
N ILE A 278 7.52 10.01 6.90
CA ILE A 278 7.83 11.38 7.35
C ILE A 278 9.31 11.75 7.15
N LEU A 279 10.18 10.73 7.00
CA LEU A 279 11.62 10.89 6.85
C LEU A 279 12.08 10.81 5.40
N THR A 280 11.20 10.42 4.46
CA THR A 280 11.56 10.13 3.08
C THR A 280 11.42 11.36 2.19
N ARG A 281 12.15 11.37 1.07
CA ARG A 281 12.07 12.44 0.08
C ARG A 281 10.87 12.21 -0.84
N ASP A 282 10.17 13.30 -1.15
CA ASP A 282 9.12 13.33 -2.17
C ASP A 282 9.67 14.01 -3.43
N ILE A 283 10.44 13.25 -4.20
CA ILE A 283 11.01 13.66 -5.49
C ILE A 283 10.83 12.52 -6.50
N GLY A 284 10.71 12.87 -7.78
CA GLY A 284 10.71 11.89 -8.86
C GLY A 284 12.06 11.18 -9.02
N THR A 285 12.06 9.94 -9.51
CA THR A 285 13.30 9.18 -9.77
C THR A 285 14.21 9.79 -10.84
N SER A 286 13.63 10.36 -11.90
CA SER A 286 14.33 11.08 -12.97
C SER A 286 13.32 11.86 -13.82
N GLN A 287 13.80 12.76 -14.69
CA GLN A 287 12.97 13.46 -15.69
C GLN A 287 12.12 12.52 -16.55
N LEU A 288 12.62 11.31 -16.84
CA LEU A 288 11.89 10.32 -17.63
C LEU A 288 10.72 9.69 -16.86
N ALA A 289 10.99 9.15 -15.67
CA ALA A 289 10.05 8.23 -15.02
C ALA A 289 9.17 8.88 -13.95
N GLN A 290 9.64 9.93 -13.28
CA GLN A 290 8.93 10.60 -12.18
C GLN A 290 8.38 9.61 -11.12
N GLY A 291 9.10 8.51 -10.88
CA GLY A 291 8.69 7.47 -9.94
C GLY A 291 9.01 7.80 -8.47
N CYS A 292 8.57 6.95 -7.55
CA CYS A 292 8.78 7.12 -6.11
C CYS A 292 10.23 6.82 -5.68
N THR A 293 10.80 7.65 -4.79
CA THR A 293 12.13 7.47 -4.17
C THR A 293 12.08 7.12 -2.67
N GLY A 294 10.94 6.69 -2.16
CA GLY A 294 10.67 6.58 -0.71
C GLY A 294 11.34 5.42 0.04
N GLN A 295 12.03 4.51 -0.64
CA GLN A 295 12.57 3.31 0.03
C GLN A 295 13.82 3.59 0.87
N LEU A 296 14.64 4.58 0.48
CA LEU A 296 15.93 4.85 1.10
C LEU A 296 16.03 6.31 1.51
N THR A 297 16.34 6.54 2.78
CA THR A 297 16.57 7.88 3.31
C THR A 297 17.74 7.89 4.29
N ARG A 298 18.27 9.07 4.58
CA ARG A 298 19.29 9.28 5.60
C ARG A 298 18.66 9.89 6.84
N VAL A 299 19.09 9.40 8.00
CA VAL A 299 18.62 9.85 9.31
C VAL A 299 19.75 9.84 10.33
N GLU A 300 19.55 10.62 11.40
CA GLU A 300 20.19 10.37 12.68
C GLU A 300 19.16 9.75 13.64
N ILE A 301 19.65 9.12 14.70
CA ILE A 301 18.87 8.49 15.75
C ILE A 301 19.42 8.84 17.12
N GLU A 302 18.53 9.01 18.09
CA GLU A 302 18.88 9.15 19.50
C GLU A 302 17.91 8.37 20.39
N ARG A 303 18.37 7.99 21.58
CA ARG A 303 17.49 7.46 22.62
C ARG A 303 16.54 8.55 23.06
N PHE A 304 15.24 8.26 23.10
CA PHE A 304 14.24 9.19 23.59
C PHE A 304 14.23 9.16 25.12
N THR A 305 14.62 10.27 25.75
CA THR A 305 14.85 10.31 27.21
C THR A 305 13.63 10.72 28.02
N ASP A 306 12.70 11.45 27.39
CA ASP A 306 11.45 11.86 28.03
C ASP A 306 10.44 10.72 28.06
N THR A 307 9.36 10.89 28.82
CA THR A 307 8.23 9.95 28.79
C THR A 307 7.61 9.94 27.39
N PRO A 308 7.64 8.80 26.67
CA PRO A 308 7.11 8.75 25.31
C PRO A 308 5.59 9.02 25.29
N PRO A 309 5.08 9.88 24.39
CA PRO A 309 3.64 10.12 24.26
C PRO A 309 2.91 8.82 23.90
N PRO A 310 1.68 8.59 24.38
CA PRO A 310 0.95 7.37 24.05
C PRO A 310 0.59 7.33 22.55
N VAL A 311 0.60 6.13 21.96
CA VAL A 311 0.08 5.87 20.60
C VAL A 311 -1.44 5.71 20.71
N ARG A 312 -2.21 6.62 20.11
CA ARG A 312 -3.67 6.69 20.18
C ARG A 312 -4.36 6.47 18.85
N ILE A 313 -3.63 6.25 17.75
CA ILE A 313 -4.22 6.06 16.42
C ILE A 313 -5.17 4.85 16.34
N PHE A 314 -5.07 3.91 17.28
CA PHE A 314 -5.95 2.75 17.41
C PHE A 314 -7.12 2.97 18.38
N GLU A 315 -7.16 4.09 19.10
CA GLU A 315 -8.28 4.43 19.98
C GLU A 315 -9.52 4.79 19.13
N PRO A 316 -10.74 4.44 19.59
CA PRO A 316 -11.97 4.84 18.93
C PRO A 316 -12.09 6.36 18.77
N ILE A 317 -12.61 6.80 17.62
CA ILE A 317 -12.94 8.21 17.41
C ILE A 317 -14.07 8.63 18.35
N ARG A 318 -13.90 9.77 19.00
CA ARG A 318 -14.97 10.44 19.75
C ARG A 318 -15.67 11.43 18.82
N PHE A 319 -16.92 11.16 18.49
CA PHE A 319 -17.74 12.07 17.71
C PHE A 319 -18.24 13.22 18.59
N ALA A 320 -18.05 14.45 18.13
CA ALA A 320 -18.73 15.59 18.73
C ALA A 320 -20.20 15.56 18.31
N HIS A 321 -21.13 15.59 19.27
CA HIS A 321 -22.54 15.81 18.94
C HIS A 321 -22.72 17.26 18.50
N ARG A 322 -22.81 17.49 17.19
CA ARG A 322 -23.39 18.71 16.64
C ARG A 322 -24.81 18.38 16.18
N PRO A 323 -25.87 19.01 16.74
CA PRO A 323 -27.20 18.85 16.22
C PRO A 323 -27.21 19.29 14.75
N PHE A 324 -27.64 18.39 13.87
CA PHE A 324 -27.85 18.71 12.46
C PHE A 324 -29.06 19.65 12.36
N THR A 325 -28.81 20.94 12.17
CA THR A 325 -29.84 21.86 11.70
C THR A 325 -29.93 21.69 10.19
N ALA A 326 -31.01 21.06 9.72
CA ALA A 326 -31.31 21.01 8.30
C ALA A 326 -31.30 22.44 7.72
N PRO A 327 -30.75 22.66 6.51
CA PRO A 327 -30.91 23.92 5.82
C PRO A 327 -32.41 24.21 5.70
N SER A 328 -32.84 25.40 6.13
CA SER A 328 -34.20 25.85 5.95
C SER A 328 -34.43 26.17 4.47
N GLY A 329 -35.25 25.36 3.79
CA GLY A 329 -35.84 25.66 2.47
C GLY A 329 -35.20 24.94 1.32
#